data_AF-A0A0F8YPD7-F1
#
_entry.id   AF-A0A0F8YPD7-F1
#
_cell.length_a   1.000
_cell.length_b   1.000
_cell.length_c   1.000
_cell.angle_alpha   90.00
_cell.angle_beta   90.00
_cell.angle_gamma   90.00
#
_symmetry.space_group_name_H-M   'P 1'
#
loop_
_entity.id
_entity.type
_entity.pdbx_description
1 polymer ?
#
loop_
_entity_poly.entity_id
_entity_poly.type
_entity_poly.pdbx_seq_one_letter_code
_entity_poly.pdbx_strand_id
1 'polypeptide(L)'
;LKTAPMIEECPVNIECELADYMVFGGKNDLLIGRIVETYAENKYLTDEYPDIEKIRPIVFTRQDHKYWETGRFLTEAYKTGKKYNNLEDR
;
A
#
# COMPACT_ATOMS: atom_id res chain seq x y z
N LEU A 1 -1.85 2.18 19.60
CA LEU A 1 -1.88 0.99 20.50
C LEU A 1 -0.56 0.95 21.29
N LYS A 2 -0.55 0.49 22.54
CA LYS A 2 0.70 0.40 23.33
C LYS A 2 1.48 -0.90 23.09
N THR A 3 0.96 -1.80 22.26
CA THR A 3 1.39 -3.19 22.16
C THR A 3 1.92 -3.58 20.78
N ALA A 4 1.92 -2.66 19.81
CA ALA A 4 2.39 -2.90 18.45
C ALA A 4 3.56 -1.97 18.16
N PRO A 5 4.83 -2.41 18.35
CA PRO A 5 5.98 -1.59 18.03
C PRO A 5 6.05 -1.33 16.51
N MET A 6 6.52 -0.14 16.15
CA MET A 6 6.71 0.31 14.76
C MET A 6 8.19 0.54 14.48
N ILE A 7 8.57 0.54 13.20
CA ILE A 7 9.95 0.79 12.78
C ILE A 7 10.09 2.28 12.45
N GLU A 8 10.96 2.99 13.16
CA GLU A 8 11.14 4.43 13.02
C GLU A 8 11.70 4.80 11.63
N GLU A 9 12.57 3.97 11.08
CA GLU A 9 13.21 4.19 9.77
C GLU A 9 12.31 3.82 8.58
N CYS A 10 11.16 3.18 8.82
CA CYS A 10 10.23 2.85 7.74
C CYS A 10 9.49 4.12 7.26
N PRO A 11 9.41 4.38 5.95
CA PRO A 11 8.77 5.59 5.43
C PRO A 11 7.29 5.75 5.82
N VAL A 12 6.60 4.61 5.99
CA VAL A 12 5.19 4.55 6.39
C VAL A 12 5.02 3.39 7.37
N ASN A 13 4.29 3.65 8.45
CA ASN A 13 3.77 2.63 9.36
C ASN A 13 2.24 2.69 9.39
N ILE A 14 1.58 1.53 9.39
CA ILE A 14 0.12 1.42 9.47
C ILE A 14 -0.21 0.69 10.77
N GLU A 15 -0.76 1.41 11.74
CA GLU A 15 -1.14 0.83 13.02
C GLU A 15 -2.54 0.21 12.93
N CYS A 16 -2.64 -1.07 13.28
CA CYS A 16 -3.87 -1.85 13.16
C CYS A 16 -4.27 -2.48 14.49
N GLU A 17 -5.57 -2.47 14.78
CA GLU A 17 -6.19 -3.32 15.80
C GLU A 17 -6.76 -4.58 15.15
N LEU A 18 -6.56 -5.75 15.76
CA LEU A 18 -7.05 -7.02 15.22
C LEU A 18 -8.59 -7.02 15.20
N ALA A 19 -9.16 -7.11 14.01
CA ALA A 19 -10.60 -7.15 13.79
C ALA A 19 -11.10 -8.59 13.59
N ASP A 20 -10.33 -9.44 12.91
CA ASP A 20 -10.68 -10.84 12.69
C ASP A 20 -9.44 -11.72 12.46
N TYR A 21 -9.57 -13.02 12.69
CA TYR A 21 -8.54 -14.03 12.49
C TYR A 21 -9.12 -15.30 11.88
N MET A 22 -8.71 -15.60 10.65
CA MET A 22 -9.23 -16.72 9.88
C MET A 22 -8.16 -17.80 9.71
N VAL A 23 -8.45 -18.99 10.23
CA VAL A 23 -7.61 -20.19 10.10
C VAL A 23 -8.09 -21.02 8.91
N PHE A 24 -7.20 -21.31 7.97
CA PHE A 24 -7.53 -22.06 6.76
C PHE A 24 -7.01 -23.51 6.77
N GLY A 25 -6.40 -23.96 7.86
CA GLY A 25 -5.83 -25.32 7.97
C GLY A 25 -4.59 -25.55 7.10
N GLY A 26 -4.06 -24.50 6.49
CA GLY A 26 -2.84 -24.51 5.68
C GLY A 26 -1.61 -23.99 6.44
N LYS A 27 -0.62 -23.50 5.70
CA LYS A 27 0.62 -22.94 6.28
C LYS A 27 0.54 -21.46 6.67
N ASN A 28 -0.55 -20.78 6.32
CA ASN A 28 -0.74 -19.36 6.61
C ASN A 28 -2.17 -19.14 7.11
N ASP A 29 -2.30 -18.20 8.04
CA ASP A 29 -3.57 -17.66 8.50
C ASP A 29 -3.75 -16.23 7.97
N LEU A 30 -5.00 -15.76 7.92
CA LEU A 30 -5.31 -14.37 7.57
C LEU A 30 -5.69 -13.59 8.83
N LEU A 31 -4.96 -12.51 9.10
CA LEU A 31 -5.29 -11.54 10.12
C LEU A 31 -5.89 -10.31 9.43
N ILE A 32 -7.09 -9.91 9.84
CA ILE A 32 -7.74 -8.69 9.35
C ILE A 32 -7.54 -7.61 10.40
N GLY A 33 -6.79 -6.56 10.05
CA GLY A 33 -6.53 -5.41 10.92
C GLY A 33 -7.40 -4.21 10.53
N ARG A 34 -8.06 -3.59 11.50
CA ARG A 34 -8.67 -2.27 11.34
C ARG A 34 -7.59 -1.21 11.53
N ILE A 35 -7.40 -0.35 10.54
CA ILE A 35 -6.47 0.78 10.63
C ILE A 35 -6.97 1.74 11.71
N VAL A 36 -6.12 2.01 12.70
CA VAL A 36 -6.37 2.98 13.77
C VAL A 36 -5.67 4.29 13.46
N GLU A 37 -4.44 4.23 12.94
CA GLU A 37 -3.64 5.40 12.57
C GLU A 37 -2.61 5.05 11.49
N THR A 38 -2.18 6.04 10.72
CA THR A 38 -1.07 5.92 9.77
C THR A 38 -0.01 6.96 10.05
N TYR A 39 1.25 6.54 10.06
CA TYR A 39 2.38 7.41 10.37
C TYR A 39 3.31 7.51 9.17
N ALA A 40 3.69 8.72 8.82
CA ALA A 40 4.71 9.02 7.82
C ALA A 40 5.37 10.37 8.14
N GLU A 41 6.66 10.50 7.88
CA GLU A 41 7.34 11.79 7.98
C GLU A 41 6.95 12.70 6.81
N ASN A 42 6.92 14.03 7.04
CA ASN A 42 6.62 15.02 6.00
C ASN A 42 7.49 14.90 4.74
N LYS A 43 8.73 14.39 4.87
CA LYS A 43 9.64 14.16 3.73
C LYS A 43 9.14 13.06 2.77
N TYR A 44 8.18 12.24 3.19
CA TYR A 44 7.54 11.20 2.38
C TYR A 44 6.15 11.60 1.86
N LEU A 45 5.72 12.83 2.10
CA LEU A 45 4.40 13.33 1.73
C LEU A 45 4.47 14.36 0.60
N THR A 46 3.42 14.40 -0.22
CA THR A 46 3.09 15.48 -1.15
C THR A 46 1.61 15.82 -0.97
N ASP A 47 1.29 17.09 -0.72
CA ASP A 47 -0.06 17.55 -0.41
C ASP A 47 -0.73 16.75 0.72
N GLU A 48 0.01 16.47 1.79
CA GLU A 48 -0.41 15.66 2.95
C GLU A 48 -0.66 14.17 2.68
N TYR A 49 -0.46 13.71 1.43
CA TYR A 49 -0.64 12.30 1.06
C TYR A 49 0.71 11.57 0.89
N PRO A 50 0.78 10.26 1.20
CA PRO A 50 1.94 9.42 0.90
C PRO A 50 2.35 9.52 -0.57
N ASP A 51 3.57 9.98 -0.82
CA ASP A 51 4.13 10.12 -2.16
C ASP A 51 4.97 8.88 -2.50
N ILE A 52 4.51 8.11 -3.48
CA ILE A 52 5.15 6.86 -3.89
C ILE A 52 6.58 7.05 -4.43
N GLU A 53 6.87 8.19 -5.05
CA GLU A 53 8.21 8.50 -5.57
C GLU A 53 9.18 8.86 -4.44
N LYS A 54 8.68 9.43 -3.34
CA LYS A 54 9.48 9.72 -2.13
C LYS A 54 9.64 8.47 -1.24
N ILE A 55 8.59 7.66 -1.11
CA ILE A 55 8.57 6.44 -0.30
C ILE A 55 9.43 5.33 -0.91
N ARG A 56 9.43 5.21 -2.24
CA ARG A 56 10.15 4.16 -3.01
C ARG A 56 9.98 2.76 -2.41
N PRO A 57 8.74 2.24 -2.29
CA PRO A 57 8.53 0.93 -1.70
C PRO A 57 9.13 -0.17 -2.58
N ILE A 58 9.56 -1.26 -1.94
CA ILE A 58 10.08 -2.45 -2.60
C ILE A 58 8.95 -3.41 -2.96
N VAL A 59 9.06 -4.05 -4.12
CA VAL A 59 8.13 -5.07 -4.60
C VAL A 59 8.85 -6.42 -4.62
N PHE A 60 8.24 -7.43 -4.01
CA PHE A 60 8.76 -8.80 -4.02
C PHE A 60 8.03 -9.68 -5.04
N THR A 61 8.79 -10.41 -5.86
CA THR A 61 8.26 -11.42 -6.78
C THR A 61 8.59 -12.82 -6.27
N ARG A 62 7.57 -13.63 -5.99
CA ARG A 62 7.75 -14.95 -5.38
C ARG A 62 8.42 -15.97 -6.31
N GLN A 63 8.19 -15.87 -7.61
CA GLN A 63 8.60 -16.89 -8.58
C GLN A 63 10.13 -16.95 -8.72
N ASP A 64 10.77 -15.79 -8.76
CA ASP A 64 12.22 -15.65 -8.90
C ASP A 64 12.91 -15.06 -7.65
N HIS A 65 12.15 -14.85 -6.57
CA HIS A 65 12.63 -14.36 -5.27
C HIS A 65 13.40 -13.04 -5.34
N LYS A 66 12.97 -12.11 -6.21
CA LYS A 66 13.65 -10.82 -6.40
C LYS A 66 12.89 -9.67 -5.78
N TYR A 67 13.65 -8.61 -5.49
CA TYR A 67 13.14 -7.32 -5.10
C TYR A 67 13.30 -6.32 -6.22
N TRP A 68 12.30 -5.47 -6.38
CA TRP A 68 12.22 -4.44 -7.40
C TRP A 68 11.87 -3.10 -6.77
N GLU A 69 12.32 -2.02 -7.38
CA GLU A 69 11.79 -0.70 -7.06
C GLU A 69 10.45 -0.46 -7.74
N THR A 70 9.69 0.51 -7.23
CA THR A 70 8.51 1.00 -7.92
C THR A 70 8.90 1.71 -9.21
N GLY A 71 8.22 1.37 -10.31
CA GLY A 71 8.48 1.97 -11.62
C GLY A 71 8.03 3.43 -11.73
N ARG A 72 8.23 4.01 -12.92
CA ARG A 72 7.84 5.40 -13.21
C ARG A 72 6.32 5.62 -13.21
N PHE A 73 5.90 6.85 -12.95
CA PHE A 73 4.53 7.31 -13.20
C PHE A 73 4.10 7.01 -14.65
N LEU A 74 2.87 6.52 -14.80
CA LEU A 74 2.28 6.22 -16.11
C LEU A 74 1.20 7.23 -16.49
N THR A 75 0.15 7.36 -15.67
CA THR A 75 -0.99 8.26 -15.91
C THR A 75 -1.89 8.38 -14.69
N GLU A 76 -2.84 9.33 -14.70
CA GLU A 76 -3.80 9.55 -13.62
C GLU A 76 -4.96 8.53 -13.64
N ALA A 77 -5.12 7.78 -12.53
CA ALA A 77 -6.28 6.92 -12.29
C ALA A 77 -7.58 7.75 -12.25
N TYR A 78 -8.71 7.15 -12.66
CA TYR A 78 -10.04 7.80 -12.71
C TYR A 78 -10.13 9.09 -13.55
N LYS A 79 -9.11 9.40 -14.37
CA LYS A 79 -9.09 10.54 -15.30
C LYS A 79 -8.84 10.10 -16.73
N THR A 80 -7.71 9.44 -16.99
CA THR A 80 -7.30 9.10 -18.37
C THR A 80 -8.28 8.18 -19.08
N GLY A 81 -8.97 7.30 -18.36
CA GLY A 81 -10.01 6.44 -18.93
C GLY A 81 -11.26 7.18 -19.41
N LYS A 82 -11.59 8.35 -18.82
CA LYS A 82 -12.83 9.09 -19.13
C LYS A 82 -12.91 9.57 -20.58
N LYS A 83 -11.76 9.72 -21.26
CA LYS A 83 -11.72 10.07 -22.70
C LYS A 83 -12.32 8.99 -23.60
N TYR A 84 -12.56 7.78 -23.07
CA TYR A 84 -13.18 6.66 -23.77
C TYR A 84 -14.64 6.42 -23.34
N ASN A 85 -15.26 7.31 -22.56
CA ASN A 85 -16.64 7.13 -22.06
C ASN A 85 -17.73 7.40 -23.10
N ASN A 86 -17.41 7.90 -24.29
CA ASN A 86 -18.37 7.98 -25.40
C ASN A 86 -18.38 6.64 -26.16
N LEU A 87 -19.07 5.66 -25.59
CA LEU A 87 -19.36 4.38 -26.24
C LEU A 87 -20.66 4.50 -27.06
N GLU A 88 -20.68 5.35 -28.09
CA GLU A 88 -21.66 5.22 -29.19
C GLU A 88 -21.23 4.14 -30.22
N ASP A 89 -20.07 3.51 -30.05
CA ASP A 89 -19.56 2.43 -30.91
C ASP A 89 -19.41 1.09 -30.17
N ARG A 90 -20.46 0.62 -29.47
CA ARG A 90 -20.60 -0.80 -29.07
C ARG A 90 -21.91 -1.38 -29.53
#